data_AF-A0A5C6RNL8-F1
#
_entry.id   AF-A0A5C6RNL8-F1
#
_cell.length_a   1.000
_cell.length_b   1.000
_cell.length_c   1.000
_cell.angle_alpha   90.00
_cell.angle_beta   90.00
_cell.angle_gamma   90.00
#
_symmetry.space_group_name_H-M   'P 1'
#
loop_
_entity.id
_entity.type
_entity.pdbx_description
1 polymer ?
#
loop_
_entity_poly.entity_id
_entity_poly.type
_entity_poly.pdbx_seq_one_letter_code
_entity_poly.pdbx_strand_id
1 'polypeptide(L)'
;MKTLTVKEAVARINEGGDLKGIILDQDSAQQVNIQDAIVLSSGGIVIPEQNIYYNDDDIAYDEDIDELTINSEIVELSWEEKARRAAAFQPSAIHIDLSTQSPEIDHWLSENKAQVAALLKPIVVHLFEAAQELKKGQE
;
A
#
# COMPACT_ATOMS: atom_id res chain seq x y z
N MET A 1 9.51 37.20 24.14
CA MET A 1 9.27 36.15 23.12
C MET A 1 10.44 35.19 23.20
N LYS A 2 10.18 33.87 23.22
CA LYS A 2 11.24 32.86 23.30
C LYS A 2 11.52 32.35 21.89
N THR A 3 12.78 32.37 21.48
CA THR A 3 13.21 31.81 20.20
C THR A 3 13.55 30.34 20.38
N LEU A 4 13.07 29.48 19.50
CA LEU A 4 13.39 28.04 19.46
C LEU A 4 13.78 27.62 18.05
N THR A 5 14.61 26.60 17.94
CA THR A 5 14.84 25.93 16.65
C THR A 5 13.62 25.11 16.23
N VAL A 6 13.49 24.82 14.94
CA VAL A 6 12.44 23.92 14.40
C VAL A 6 12.39 22.60 15.17
N LYS A 7 13.54 21.95 15.40
CA LYS A 7 13.61 20.67 16.13
C LYS A 7 13.08 20.76 17.56
N GLU A 8 13.43 21.83 18.28
CA GLU A 8 12.94 22.05 19.65
C GLU A 8 11.43 22.35 19.68
N ALA A 9 10.93 23.09 18.70
CA ALA A 9 9.51 23.39 18.58
C ALA A 9 8.69 22.12 18.24
N VAL A 10 9.18 21.29 17.33
CA VAL A 10 8.56 19.99 16.99
C VAL A 10 8.57 19.05 18.20
N ALA A 11 9.71 18.91 18.88
CA ALA A 11 9.80 18.08 20.09
C ALA A 11 8.79 18.51 21.16
N ARG A 12 8.64 19.82 21.36
CA ARG A 12 7.68 20.38 22.32
C ARG A 12 6.22 20.09 21.96
N ILE A 13 5.86 20.11 20.68
CA ILE A 13 4.51 19.69 20.24
C ILE A 13 4.30 18.20 20.52
N ASN A 14 5.30 17.36 20.19
CA ASN A 14 5.23 15.91 20.40
C ASN A 14 5.11 15.54 21.89
N GLU A 15 5.66 16.36 22.78
CA GLU A 15 5.50 16.25 24.24
C GLU A 15 4.16 16.80 24.77
N GLY A 16 3.28 17.29 23.89
CA GLY A 16 1.98 17.87 24.25
C GLY A 16 2.02 19.34 24.71
N GLY A 17 3.12 20.05 24.45
CA GLY A 17 3.30 21.46 24.80
C GLY A 17 2.75 22.43 23.73
N ASP A 18 2.42 23.64 24.18
CA ASP A 18 1.97 24.75 23.31
C ASP A 18 3.16 25.60 22.80
N LEU A 19 3.05 26.11 21.57
CA LEU A 19 3.99 27.01 20.92
C LEU A 19 3.59 28.49 20.97
N LYS A 20 2.54 28.85 21.71
CA LYS A 20 2.07 30.23 21.82
C LYS A 20 3.15 31.20 22.31
N GLY A 21 3.44 32.23 21.51
CA GLY A 21 4.44 33.26 21.80
C GLY A 21 5.89 32.84 21.54
N ILE A 22 6.10 31.72 20.84
CA ILE A 22 7.40 31.25 20.37
C ILE A 22 7.63 31.78 18.95
N ILE A 23 8.88 32.16 18.67
CA ILE A 23 9.35 32.50 17.33
C ILE A 23 10.39 31.47 16.93
N LEU A 24 10.33 31.00 15.70
CA LEU A 24 11.36 30.10 15.19
C LEU A 24 12.63 30.88 14.85
N ASP A 25 13.77 30.27 15.14
CA ASP A 25 15.06 30.74 14.69
C ASP A 25 15.09 30.81 13.14
N GLN A 26 15.58 31.93 12.59
CA GLN A 26 15.54 32.21 11.15
C GLN A 26 16.34 31.22 10.32
N ASP A 27 17.48 30.74 10.83
CA ASP A 27 18.33 29.80 10.09
C ASP A 27 17.64 28.43 10.04
N SER A 28 17.05 27.99 11.17
CA SER A 28 16.29 26.74 11.21
C SER A 28 14.99 26.77 10.39
N ALA A 29 14.40 27.96 10.20
CA ALA A 29 13.13 28.13 9.49
C ALA A 29 13.27 28.27 7.96
N GLN A 30 14.50 28.32 7.42
CA GLN A 30 14.75 28.43 5.97
C GLN A 30 14.62 27.10 5.22
N GLN A 31 14.92 25.98 5.87
CA GLN A 31 14.80 24.65 5.31
C GLN A 31 14.15 23.72 6.33
N VAL A 32 12.85 23.54 6.18
CA VAL A 32 12.03 22.71 7.06
C VAL A 32 11.53 21.51 6.28
N ASN A 33 11.69 20.32 6.86
CA ASN A 33 11.12 19.12 6.27
C ASN A 33 9.58 19.21 6.27
N ILE A 34 8.92 18.67 5.25
CA ILE A 34 7.46 18.66 5.17
C ILE A 34 6.78 18.05 6.41
N GLN A 35 7.33 16.99 6.99
CA GLN A 35 6.80 16.35 8.20
C GLN A 35 6.84 17.31 9.39
N ASP A 36 8.00 17.96 9.62
CA ASP A 36 8.17 18.95 10.68
C ASP A 36 7.23 20.16 10.45
N ALA A 37 7.08 20.61 9.21
CA ALA A 37 6.17 21.71 8.86
C ALA A 37 4.71 21.37 9.17
N ILE A 38 4.27 20.12 8.92
CA ILE A 38 2.93 19.63 9.28
C ILE A 38 2.75 19.63 10.80
N VAL A 39 3.74 19.12 11.54
CA VAL A 39 3.70 19.12 13.02
C VAL A 39 3.62 20.55 13.54
N LEU A 40 4.47 21.46 13.07
CA LEU A 40 4.45 22.88 13.46
C LEU A 40 3.11 23.56 13.13
N SER A 41 2.49 23.22 12.01
CA SER A 41 1.16 23.72 11.64
C SER A 41 0.09 23.32 12.64
N SER A 42 0.17 22.11 13.21
CA SER A 42 -0.74 21.67 14.28
C SER A 42 -0.58 22.48 15.57
N GLY A 43 0.62 23.00 15.83
CA GLY A 43 0.94 23.93 16.93
C GLY A 43 0.71 25.41 16.61
N GLY A 44 0.16 25.73 15.43
CA GLY A 44 -0.19 27.09 15.02
C GLY A 44 0.95 27.90 14.40
N ILE A 45 2.08 27.28 14.05
CA ILE A 45 3.17 27.91 13.31
C ILE A 45 3.10 27.48 11.84
N VAL A 46 2.91 28.43 10.94
CA VAL A 46 2.86 28.18 9.49
C VAL A 46 4.23 28.47 8.87
N ILE A 47 4.80 27.47 8.21
CA ILE A 47 6.05 27.62 7.44
C ILE A 47 5.69 28.01 5.99
N PRO A 48 6.33 29.03 5.41
CA PRO A 48 6.14 29.36 4.00
C PRO A 48 6.53 28.20 3.08
N GLU A 49 5.76 27.95 2.03
CA GLU A 49 6.01 26.83 1.10
C GLU A 49 7.43 26.85 0.52
N GLN A 50 7.98 28.03 0.22
CA GLN A 50 9.35 28.14 -0.31
C GLN A 50 10.45 27.66 0.65
N ASN A 51 10.14 27.52 1.94
CA ASN A 51 11.07 27.04 2.97
C ASN A 51 10.85 25.56 3.29
N ILE A 52 9.89 24.90 2.65
CA ILE A 52 9.59 23.48 2.84
C ILE A 52 10.32 22.67 1.78
N TYR A 53 11.00 21.61 2.20
CA TYR A 53 11.59 20.63 1.28
C TYR A 53 11.02 19.23 1.53
N TYR A 54 11.06 18.44 0.47
CA TYR A 54 10.68 17.03 0.47
C TYR A 54 11.96 16.19 0.42
N ASN A 55 11.97 15.11 1.20
CA ASN A 55 13.07 14.16 1.25
C ASN A 55 12.47 12.76 1.18
N ASP A 56 12.87 12.02 0.14
CA ASP A 56 12.33 10.68 -0.12
C ASP A 56 12.73 9.69 0.98
N ASP A 57 13.85 9.93 1.69
CA ASP A 57 14.28 9.09 2.82
C ASP A 57 13.31 9.14 4.02
N ASP A 58 12.43 10.15 4.09
CA ASP A 58 11.42 10.28 5.14
C ASP A 58 10.09 9.56 4.78
N ILE A 59 10.00 8.97 3.60
CA ILE A 59 8.85 8.15 3.20
C ILE A 59 8.99 6.80 3.91
N ALA A 60 8.03 6.52 4.79
CA ALA A 60 7.98 5.25 5.50
C ALA A 60 7.67 4.10 4.52
N TYR A 61 8.37 2.98 4.70
CA TYR A 61 8.06 1.73 4.01
C TYR A 61 6.64 1.27 4.33
N ASP A 62 5.88 0.94 3.29
CA ASP A 62 4.53 0.38 3.35
C ASP A 62 4.53 -0.98 2.65
N GLU A 63 4.47 -2.06 3.42
CA GLU A 63 4.53 -3.44 2.92
C GLU A 63 3.44 -3.73 1.85
N ASP A 64 2.26 -3.14 1.99
CA ASP A 64 1.14 -3.38 1.06
C ASP A 64 1.37 -2.71 -0.30
N ILE A 65 2.15 -1.63 -0.33
CA ILE A 65 2.42 -0.84 -1.54
C ILE A 65 3.78 -1.20 -2.15
N ASP A 66 4.82 -1.26 -1.32
CA ASP A 66 6.21 -1.42 -1.76
C ASP A 66 6.51 -2.86 -2.22
N GLU A 67 5.81 -3.87 -1.70
CA GLU A 67 5.94 -5.26 -2.16
C GLU A 67 5.04 -5.60 -3.36
N LEU A 68 4.20 -4.64 -3.79
CA LEU A 68 3.24 -4.86 -4.85
C LEU A 68 3.95 -5.11 -6.19
N THR A 69 4.01 -6.38 -6.59
CA THR A 69 4.51 -6.76 -7.91
C THR A 69 3.40 -6.55 -8.95
N ILE A 70 3.42 -5.41 -9.64
CA ILE A 70 2.48 -5.14 -10.73
C ILE A 70 2.94 -5.91 -11.98
N ASN A 71 2.10 -6.81 -12.49
CA ASN A 71 2.36 -7.48 -13.77
C ASN A 71 2.57 -6.44 -14.88
N SER A 72 3.72 -6.49 -15.55
CA SER A 72 4.14 -5.57 -16.60
C SER A 72 3.11 -5.46 -17.73
N GLU A 73 2.41 -6.55 -18.05
CA GLU A 73 1.32 -6.58 -19.04
C GLU A 73 0.18 -5.61 -18.71
N ILE A 74 -0.07 -5.32 -17.43
CA ILE A 74 -1.12 -4.36 -17.01
C ILE A 74 -0.59 -2.93 -17.11
N VAL A 75 0.69 -2.71 -16.82
CA VAL A 75 1.31 -1.38 -16.87
C VAL A 75 1.25 -0.82 -18.29
N GLU A 76 1.53 -1.65 -19.29
CA GLU A 76 1.56 -1.30 -20.72
C GLU A 76 0.19 -1.00 -21.35
N LEU A 77 -0.92 -1.36 -20.69
CA LEU A 77 -2.26 -1.04 -21.18
C LEU A 77 -2.55 0.47 -21.10
N SER A 78 -3.24 0.97 -22.12
CA SER A 78 -3.82 2.32 -22.08
C SER A 78 -4.87 2.45 -20.97
N TRP A 79 -5.14 3.69 -20.54
CA TRP A 79 -6.17 3.95 -19.53
C TRP A 79 -7.56 3.44 -19.93
N GLU A 80 -7.90 3.52 -21.22
CA GLU A 80 -9.17 3.02 -21.75
C GLU A 80 -9.25 1.47 -21.69
N GLU A 81 -8.15 0.78 -21.98
CA GLU A 81 -8.09 -0.68 -21.89
C GLU A 81 -8.12 -1.17 -20.45
N LYS A 82 -7.43 -0.46 -19.54
CA LYS A 82 -7.50 -0.70 -18.09
C LYS A 82 -8.94 -0.56 -17.58
N ALA A 83 -9.61 0.53 -17.95
CA ALA A 83 -11.01 0.78 -17.59
C ALA A 83 -11.95 -0.30 -18.14
N ARG A 84 -11.77 -0.72 -19.40
CA ARG A 84 -12.55 -1.79 -20.02
C ARG A 84 -12.32 -3.14 -19.32
N ARG A 85 -11.09 -3.46 -18.96
CA ARG A 85 -10.74 -4.69 -18.24
C ARG A 85 -11.34 -4.72 -16.83
N ALA A 86 -11.27 -3.59 -16.11
CA ALA A 86 -11.89 -3.47 -14.79
C ALA A 86 -13.42 -3.58 -14.87
N ALA A 87 -14.05 -2.95 -15.87
CA ALA A 87 -15.49 -3.04 -16.08
C ALA A 87 -15.96 -4.44 -16.50
N ALA A 88 -15.13 -5.18 -17.23
CA ALA A 88 -15.40 -6.56 -17.62
C ALA A 88 -15.09 -7.58 -16.51
N PHE A 89 -14.35 -7.19 -15.47
CA PHE A 89 -14.04 -8.05 -14.35
C PHE A 89 -15.26 -8.18 -13.44
N GLN A 90 -16.08 -9.19 -13.72
CA GLN A 90 -17.09 -9.67 -12.77
C GLN A 90 -16.48 -10.84 -12.00
N PRO A 91 -16.31 -10.76 -10.66
CA PRO A 91 -15.89 -11.90 -9.87
C PRO A 91 -17.03 -12.92 -9.84
N SER A 92 -17.10 -13.77 -10.86
CA SER A 92 -17.97 -14.94 -10.82
C SER A 92 -17.29 -16.00 -9.97
N ALA A 93 -17.89 -16.32 -8.82
CA ALA A 93 -17.44 -17.45 -8.00
C ALA A 93 -17.67 -18.75 -8.78
N ILE A 94 -16.60 -19.39 -9.23
CA ILE A 94 -16.66 -20.75 -9.78
C ILE A 94 -16.60 -21.70 -8.59
N HIS A 95 -17.67 -22.47 -8.38
CA HIS A 95 -17.70 -23.52 -7.36
C HIS A 95 -17.09 -24.80 -7.94
N ILE A 96 -16.04 -25.29 -7.30
CA ILE A 96 -15.43 -26.59 -7.60
C ILE A 96 -15.91 -27.57 -6.52
N ASP A 97 -16.74 -28.53 -6.90
CA ASP A 97 -17.13 -29.63 -6.03
C ASP A 97 -16.07 -30.74 -6.10
N LEU A 98 -15.55 -31.11 -4.93
CA LEU A 98 -14.55 -32.17 -4.76
C LEU A 98 -15.23 -33.34 -4.06
N SER A 99 -15.20 -34.51 -4.70
CA SER A 99 -15.66 -35.77 -4.13
C SER A 99 -14.57 -36.82 -4.28
N THR A 100 -14.39 -37.64 -3.26
CA THR A 100 -13.46 -38.76 -3.26
C THR A 100 -14.22 -40.09 -3.14
N GLN A 101 -13.51 -41.21 -3.22
CA GLN A 101 -14.13 -42.54 -3.01
C GLN A 101 -14.25 -42.91 -1.52
N SER A 102 -13.83 -42.02 -0.63
CA SER A 102 -13.72 -42.27 0.81
C SER A 102 -14.62 -41.31 1.59
N PRO A 103 -15.69 -41.80 2.25
CA PRO A 103 -16.62 -40.96 3.01
C PRO A 103 -15.98 -40.13 4.12
N GLU A 104 -14.90 -40.63 4.73
CA GLU A 104 -14.13 -39.91 5.76
C GLU A 104 -13.42 -38.68 5.20
N ILE A 105 -12.88 -38.78 3.98
CA ILE A 105 -12.19 -37.68 3.32
C ILE A 105 -13.21 -36.65 2.84
N ASP A 106 -14.36 -37.08 2.34
CA ASP A 106 -15.45 -36.18 1.94
C ASP A 106 -16.00 -35.39 3.13
N HIS A 107 -16.13 -36.05 4.29
CA HIS A 107 -16.52 -35.37 5.52
C HIS A 107 -15.48 -34.33 5.94
N TRP A 108 -14.19 -34.70 5.95
CA TRP A 108 -13.09 -33.77 6.26
C TRP A 108 -13.03 -32.58 5.30
N LEU A 109 -13.21 -32.82 3.99
CA LEU A 109 -13.28 -31.77 2.96
C LEU A 109 -14.43 -30.80 3.22
N SER A 110 -15.57 -31.30 3.69
CA SER A 110 -16.74 -30.47 4.01
C SER A 110 -16.50 -29.51 5.18
N GLU A 111 -15.72 -29.94 6.18
CA GLU A 111 -15.37 -29.13 7.35
C GLU A 111 -14.20 -28.18 7.08
N ASN A 112 -13.29 -28.53 6.17
CA ASN A 112 -12.03 -27.82 5.93
C ASN A 112 -12.02 -27.04 4.59
N LYS A 113 -13.19 -26.74 4.02
CA LYS A 113 -13.33 -26.07 2.71
C LYS A 113 -12.43 -24.84 2.53
N ALA A 114 -12.34 -23.98 3.54
CA ALA A 114 -11.55 -22.75 3.46
C ALA A 114 -10.04 -23.01 3.34
N GLN A 115 -9.52 -23.97 4.12
CA GLN A 115 -8.10 -24.35 4.09
C GLN A 115 -7.74 -25.02 2.77
N VAL A 116 -8.60 -25.92 2.31
CA VAL A 116 -8.43 -26.60 1.02
C VAL A 116 -8.50 -25.61 -0.15
N ALA A 117 -9.43 -24.65 -0.10
CA ALA A 117 -9.50 -23.59 -1.10
C ALA A 117 -8.24 -22.73 -1.11
N ALA A 118 -7.65 -22.41 0.05
CA ALA A 118 -6.40 -21.66 0.14
C ALA A 118 -5.24 -22.42 -0.52
N LEU A 119 -5.17 -23.75 -0.36
CA LEU A 119 -4.15 -24.59 -0.98
C LEU A 119 -4.37 -24.79 -2.49
N LEU A 120 -5.62 -24.90 -2.94
CA LEU A 120 -5.93 -25.14 -4.35
C LEU A 120 -5.80 -23.90 -5.22
N LYS A 121 -6.04 -22.70 -4.68
CA LYS A 121 -5.90 -21.43 -5.41
C LYS A 121 -4.57 -21.30 -6.19
N PRO A 122 -3.38 -21.41 -5.57
CA PRO A 122 -2.11 -21.30 -6.30
C PRO A 122 -1.92 -22.42 -7.33
N ILE A 123 -2.39 -23.64 -7.04
CA ILE A 123 -2.29 -24.77 -7.97
C ILE A 123 -3.11 -24.52 -9.24
N VAL A 124 -4.34 -23.99 -9.10
CA VAL A 124 -5.20 -23.66 -10.23
C VAL A 124 -4.58 -22.55 -11.08
N VAL A 125 -3.93 -21.55 -10.47
CA VAL A 125 -3.22 -20.49 -11.19
C VAL A 125 -2.08 -21.07 -12.03
N HIS A 126 -1.21 -21.90 -11.43
CA HIS A 126 -0.11 -22.53 -12.18
C HIS A 126 -0.59 -23.48 -13.27
N LEU A 127 -1.70 -24.20 -13.05
CA LEU A 127 -2.29 -25.05 -14.07
C LEU A 127 -2.83 -24.24 -15.25
N PHE A 128 -3.39 -23.06 -15.00
CA PHE A 128 -3.80 -22.14 -16.04
C PHE A 128 -2.60 -21.61 -16.83
N GLU A 129 -1.55 -21.15 -16.15
CA GLU A 129 -0.31 -20.66 -16.76
C GLU A 129 0.30 -21.73 -17.69
N ALA A 130 0.48 -22.94 -17.19
CA ALA A 130 0.99 -24.06 -17.97
C ALA A 130 0.10 -24.39 -19.19
N ALA A 131 -1.23 -24.32 -19.04
CA ALA A 131 -2.15 -24.55 -20.14
C ALA A 131 -2.06 -23.45 -21.23
N GLN A 132 -1.76 -22.21 -20.86
CA GLN A 132 -1.55 -21.12 -21.82
C GLN A 132 -0.22 -21.28 -22.57
N GLU A 133 0.84 -21.68 -21.87
CA GLU A 133 2.14 -21.95 -22.51
C GLU A 133 2.06 -23.08 -23.54
N LEU A 134 1.35 -24.15 -23.21
CA LEU A 134 1.13 -25.27 -24.14
C LEU A 134 0.35 -24.85 -25.40
N LYS A 135 -0.59 -23.89 -25.29
CA LYS A 135 -1.31 -23.37 -26.45
C LYS A 135 -0.43 -22.50 -27.34
N LYS A 136 0.44 -21.67 -26.77
CA LYS A 136 1.39 -20.83 -27.53
C LYS A 136 2.46 -21.63 -28.27
N GLY A 137 2.81 -22.83 -27.78
CA GLY A 137 3.77 -23.73 -28.44
C GLY A 137 3.18 -24.59 -29.58
N GLN A 138 1.87 -24.47 -29.87
CA GLN A 138 1.18 -25.22 -30.93
C GLN A 138 0.75 -24.35 -32.13
N GLU A 139 1.02 -23.04 -32.10
CA GLU A 139 0.92 -22.11 -33.24
C GLU A 139 2.29 -21.85 -33.86
#